data_AF-A0A7J4F9V9-F1
#
_entry.id   AF-A0A7J4F9V9-F1
#
_cell.length_a   1.000
_cell.length_b   1.000
_cell.length_c   1.000
_cell.angle_alpha   90.00
_cell.angle_beta   90.00
_cell.angle_gamma   90.00
#
_symmetry.space_group_name_H-M   'P 1'
#
loop_
_entity.id
_entity.type
_entity.pdbx_description
1 polymer ?
#
loop_
_entity_poly.entity_id
_entity_poly.type
_entity_poly.pdbx_seq_one_letter_code
_entity_poly.pdbx_strand_id
1 'polypeptide(L)'
;MITVLRIGHRPERDKRVTTHVALVARAFGADGMLLVGDDPGIVEVIAGVTARFGGDFRVRCVSGHRPEIRRWKERGEIVHLTMYGLPVD
;
A
#
# COMPACT_ATOMS: atom_id res chain seq x y z
N MET A 1 -12.03 7.51 -2.27
CA MET A 1 -11.30 6.33 -1.76
C MET A 1 -9.94 6.26 -2.46
N ILE A 2 -8.85 6.35 -1.71
CA ILE A 2 -7.47 6.31 -2.18
C ILE A 2 -6.80 5.06 -1.57
N THR A 3 -6.32 4.15 -2.41
CA THR A 3 -5.62 2.94 -1.98
C THR A 3 -4.25 2.87 -2.64
N VAL A 4 -3.22 2.61 -1.84
CA VAL A 4 -1.84 2.44 -2.35
C VAL A 4 -1.59 0.96 -2.66
N LEU A 5 -1.05 0.65 -3.82
CA LEU A 5 -0.60 -0.71 -4.18
C LEU A 5 0.93 -0.78 -4.15
N ARG A 6 1.50 -1.42 -3.12
CA ARG A 6 2.95 -1.61 -2.99
C ARG A 6 3.37 -2.88 -3.73
N ILE A 7 4.08 -2.72 -4.85
CA ILE A 7 4.58 -3.81 -5.71
C ILE A 7 6.07 -4.08 -5.45
N GLY A 8 6.49 -5.36 -5.49
CA GLY A 8 7.91 -5.75 -5.51
C GLY A 8 8.54 -5.92 -4.13
N HIS A 9 7.75 -6.27 -3.12
CA HIS A 9 8.22 -6.39 -1.75
C HIS A 9 9.01 -7.68 -1.57
N ARG A 10 10.19 -7.58 -0.95
CA ARG A 10 10.97 -8.75 -0.52
C ARG A 10 10.95 -8.81 1.00
N PRO A 11 10.30 -9.83 1.60
CA PRO A 11 10.18 -9.96 3.05
C PRO A 11 11.53 -9.88 3.78
N GLU A 12 12.58 -10.50 3.25
CA GLU A 12 13.91 -10.51 3.88
C GLU A 12 14.68 -9.19 3.81
N ARG A 13 14.22 -8.22 3.00
CA ARG A 13 15.00 -7.01 2.70
C ARG A 13 14.26 -5.71 2.93
N ASP A 14 13.01 -5.67 2.52
CA ASP A 14 12.31 -4.40 2.33
C ASP A 14 11.36 -4.06 3.49
N LYS A 15 11.43 -4.78 4.63
CA LYS A 15 10.54 -4.58 5.80
C LYS A 15 10.41 -3.11 6.19
N ARG A 16 11.54 -2.45 6.47
CA ARG A 16 11.57 -1.04 6.90
C ARG A 16 10.97 -0.10 5.85
N VAL A 17 11.37 -0.25 4.58
CA VAL A 17 10.91 0.65 3.50
C VAL A 17 9.42 0.47 3.27
N THR A 18 8.93 -0.77 3.20
CA THR A 18 7.49 -1.04 3.03
C THR A 18 6.67 -0.56 4.22
N THR A 19 7.15 -0.70 5.46
CA THR A 19 6.49 -0.09 6.63
C THR A 19 6.41 1.43 6.51
N HIS A 20 7.49 2.11 6.08
CA HIS A 20 7.47 3.56 5.88
C HIS A 20 6.44 3.96 4.80
N VAL A 21 6.39 3.23 3.67
CA VAL A 21 5.37 3.48 2.62
C VAL A 21 3.96 3.40 3.20
N ALA A 22 3.67 2.40 4.04
CA ALA A 22 2.36 2.25 4.67
C ALA A 22 2.05 3.39 5.66
N LEU A 23 3.02 3.79 6.48
CA LEU A 23 2.85 4.89 7.44
C LEU A 23 2.65 6.23 6.75
N VAL A 24 3.37 6.49 5.66
CA VAL A 24 3.20 7.70 4.83
C VAL A 24 1.82 7.67 4.17
N ALA A 25 1.41 6.55 3.56
CA ALA A 25 0.07 6.42 2.98
C ALA A 25 -1.02 6.76 4.00
N ARG A 26 -0.92 6.23 5.23
CA ARG A 26 -1.83 6.57 6.34
C ARG A 26 -1.79 8.06 6.68
N ALA A 27 -0.60 8.62 6.89
CA ALA A 27 -0.45 10.01 7.31
C ALA A 27 -0.97 11.02 6.26
N PHE A 28 -0.89 10.67 4.98
CA PHE A 28 -1.34 11.50 3.86
C PHE A 28 -2.79 11.22 3.43
N GLY A 29 -3.56 10.47 4.24
CA GLY A 29 -5.01 10.34 4.06
C GLY A 29 -5.47 9.27 3.06
N ALA A 30 -4.62 8.29 2.72
CA ALA A 30 -5.10 7.10 2.03
C ALA A 30 -6.01 6.26 2.94
N ASP A 31 -6.97 5.54 2.36
CA ASP A 31 -7.89 4.66 3.09
C ASP A 31 -7.23 3.30 3.43
N GLY A 32 -6.21 2.90 2.68
CA GLY A 32 -5.50 1.65 2.92
C GLY A 32 -4.36 1.38 1.96
N MET A 33 -3.70 0.23 2.16
CA MET A 33 -2.64 -0.25 1.29
C MET A 33 -2.79 -1.74 0.97
N LEU A 34 -2.55 -2.10 -0.28
CA LEU A 34 -2.38 -3.48 -0.73
C LEU A 34 -0.89 -3.77 -0.88
N LEU A 35 -0.40 -4.81 -0.21
CA LEU A 35 0.98 -5.26 -0.28
C LEU A 35 1.06 -6.49 -1.18
N VAL A 36 1.77 -6.38 -2.30
CA VAL A 36 2.00 -7.54 -3.18
C VAL A 36 3.10 -8.41 -2.61
N GLY A 37 2.73 -9.62 -2.20
CA GLY A 37 3.58 -10.55 -1.45
C GLY A 37 3.02 -10.82 -0.05
N ASP A 38 3.63 -11.76 0.66
CA ASP A 38 3.22 -12.14 2.01
C ASP A 38 4.25 -11.64 3.03
N ASP A 39 3.81 -10.73 3.91
CA ASP A 39 4.58 -10.24 5.04
C ASP A 39 3.62 -9.81 6.17
N PRO A 40 3.12 -10.76 6.97
CA PRO A 40 2.15 -10.48 8.03
C PRO A 40 2.73 -9.55 9.11
N GLY A 41 4.06 -9.54 9.29
CA GLY A 41 4.71 -8.65 10.26
C GLY A 41 4.48 -7.17 9.96
N ILE A 42 4.44 -6.80 8.67
CA ILE A 42 4.09 -5.41 8.28
C ILE A 42 2.63 -5.12 8.60
N VAL A 43 1.72 -6.06 8.36
CA VAL A 43 0.29 -5.90 8.67
C VAL A 43 0.08 -5.68 10.16
N GLU A 44 0.75 -6.47 11.01
CA GLU A 44 0.69 -6.36 12.47
C GLU A 44 1.24 -5.04 12.98
N VAL A 45 2.40 -4.60 12.47
CA VAL A 45 3.00 -3.31 12.83
C VAL A 45 2.03 -2.17 12.53
N ILE A 46 1.44 -2.15 11.32
CA ILE A 46 0.54 -1.08 10.93
C ILE A 46 -0.79 -1.16 11.70
N ALA A 47 -1.33 -2.35 11.94
CA ALA A 47 -2.51 -2.52 12.79
C ALA A 47 -2.25 -1.99 14.22
N GLY A 48 -1.08 -2.25 14.78
CA GLY A 48 -0.67 -1.73 16.08
C GLY A 48 -0.52 -0.21 16.12
N VAL A 49 -0.10 0.42 15.02
CA VAL A 49 -0.07 1.89 14.90
C VAL A 49 -1.49 2.44 14.79
N THR A 50 -2.33 1.87 13.91
CA THR A 50 -3.73 2.29 13.76
C THR A 50 -4.50 2.16 15.09
N ALA A 51 -4.29 1.09 15.85
CA ALA A 51 -4.94 0.89 17.16
C ALA A 51 -4.52 1.95 18.21
N ARG A 52 -3.26 2.41 18.19
CA ARG A 52 -2.74 3.39 19.15
C ARG A 52 -3.08 4.83 18.79
N PHE A 53 -3.07 5.14 17.49
CA PHE A 53 -3.22 6.51 16.98
C PHE A 53 -4.58 6.78 16.32
N GLY A 54 -5.47 5.77 16.28
CA GLY A 54 -6.79 5.86 15.67
C GLY A 54 -6.82 5.81 14.14
N GLY A 55 -8.03 5.82 13.59
CA GLY A 55 -8.34 5.73 12.17
C GLY A 55 -8.63 4.29 11.69
N ASP A 56 -9.04 4.15 10.43
CA ASP A 56 -9.46 2.88 9.83
C ASP A 56 -8.47 2.34 8.78
N PHE A 57 -7.25 2.89 8.73
CA PHE A 57 -6.24 2.49 7.76
C PHE A 57 -5.80 1.03 7.96
N ARG A 58 -5.89 0.23 6.89
CA ARG A 58 -5.53 -1.19 6.89
C ARG A 58 -4.57 -1.54 5.76
N VAL A 59 -3.63 -2.44 6.06
CA VAL A 59 -2.78 -3.10 5.06
C VAL A 59 -3.28 -4.51 4.83
N ARG A 60 -3.39 -4.93 3.57
CA ARG A 60 -3.73 -6.32 3.20
C ARG A 60 -2.70 -6.89 2.25
N CYS A 61 -2.19 -8.08 2.54
CA CYS A 61 -1.37 -8.85 1.61
C CYS A 61 -2.24 -9.35 0.45
N VAL A 62 -1.70 -9.27 -0.77
CA VAL A 62 -2.33 -9.78 -2.00
C VAL A 62 -1.32 -10.61 -2.78
N SER A 63 -1.81 -11.65 -3.46
CA SER A 63 -0.96 -12.59 -4.20
C SER A 63 -0.33 -12.02 -5.47
N GLY A 64 -0.85 -10.89 -5.99
CA GLY A 64 -0.33 -10.27 -7.20
C GLY A 64 -0.96 -8.92 -7.50
N HIS A 65 -0.24 -8.07 -8.25
CA HIS A 65 -0.74 -6.75 -8.67
C HIS A 65 -1.75 -6.83 -9.83
N ARG A 66 -1.61 -7.78 -10.76
CA ARG A 66 -2.45 -7.86 -11.97
C ARG A 66 -3.95 -8.03 -11.68
N PRO A 67 -4.38 -8.90 -10.74
CA PRO A 67 -5.79 -9.01 -10.39
C PRO A 67 -6.33 -7.72 -9.75
N GLU A 68 -5.57 -7.11 -8.84
CA GLU A 68 -5.98 -5.88 -8.15
C GLU A 68 -6.13 -4.70 -9.13
N ILE A 69 -5.17 -4.53 -10.03
CA ILE A 69 -5.24 -3.51 -11.10
C ILE A 69 -6.48 -3.71 -11.97
N ARG A 70 -6.77 -4.95 -12.41
CA ARG A 70 -7.96 -5.23 -13.24
C ARG A 70 -9.25 -4.88 -12.51
N ARG A 71 -9.39 -5.29 -11.25
CA ARG A 71 -10.56 -4.97 -10.41
C ARG A 71 -10.70 -3.46 -10.17
N TRP A 72 -9.58 -2.74 -10.08
CA TRP A 72 -9.60 -1.30 -9.84
C TRP A 72 -10.00 -0.49 -11.07
N LYS A 73 -9.64 -0.93 -12.28
CA LYS A 73 -10.05 -0.29 -13.54
C LYS A 73 -11.57 -0.16 -13.69
N GLU A 74 -12.32 -1.07 -13.10
CA GLU A 74 -13.79 -1.05 -13.11
C GLU A 74 -14.39 -0.05 -12.11
N ARG A 75 -13.57 0.50 -11.20
CA ARG A 75 -14.01 1.25 -10.02
C ARG A 75 -13.44 2.66 -9.94
N GLY A 76 -12.40 2.97 -10.71
CA GLY A 76 -11.77 4.28 -10.70
C GLY A 76 -10.45 4.33 -11.46
N GLU A 77 -9.68 5.38 -11.16
CA GLU A 77 -8.43 5.67 -11.85
C GLU A 77 -7.23 4.97 -11.21
N ILE A 78 -6.21 4.72 -12.04
CA ILE A 78 -4.94 4.10 -11.63
C ILE A 78 -3.81 5.04 -11.99
N VAL A 79 -3.08 5.49 -10.97
CA VAL A 79 -1.89 6.34 -11.12
C VAL A 79 -0.66 5.50 -10.79
N HIS A 80 0.20 5.26 -11.79
CA HIS A 80 1.47 4.55 -11.60
C HIS A 80 2.59 5.56 -11.41
N LEU A 81 3.09 5.67 -10.18
CA LEU A 81 4.20 6.56 -9.84
C LEU A 81 5.51 5.99 -10.39
N THR A 82 6.11 6.68 -11.35
CA THR A 82 7.36 6.29 -11.99
C THR A 82 8.12 7.53 -12.45
N MET A 83 9.45 7.49 -12.35
CA MET A 83 10.33 8.56 -12.84
C MET A 83 10.31 8.73 -14.37
N TYR A 84 9.74 7.76 -15.10
CA TYR A 84 9.60 7.78 -16.55
C TYR A 84 8.21 8.28 -17.01
N GLY A 85 7.37 8.71 -16.07
CA GLY A 85 6.01 9.17 -16.34
C GLY A 85 5.96 10.64 -16.76
N LEU A 86 4.73 11.14 -16.88
CA LEU A 86 4.50 12.58 -17.02
C LEU A 86 4.78 13.29 -15.68
N PRO A 87 5.22 14.56 -15.70
CA PRO A 87 5.24 15.39 -14.51
C PRO A 87 3.86 15.42 -13.83
N VAL A 88 3.86 15.62 -12.52
CA VAL A 88 2.62 15.74 -11.75
C VAL A 88 1.98 17.13 -11.89
N ASP A 89 2.78 18.11 -12.30
CA ASP A 89 2.41 19.52 -12.50
C ASP A 89 2.07 19.83 -13.97
#